data_AF-A0A1V8M418-F1
#
_entry.id   AF-A0A1V8M418-F1
#
_cell.length_a   1.000
_cell.length_b   1.000
_cell.length_c   1.000
_cell.angle_alpha   90.00
_cell.angle_beta   90.00
_cell.angle_gamma   90.00
#
_symmetry.space_group_name_H-M   'P 1'
#
loop_
_entity.id
_entity.type
_entity.pdbx_description
1 polymer ?
#
loop_
_entity_poly.entity_id
_entity_poly.type
_entity_poly.pdbx_seq_one_letter_code
_entity_poly.pdbx_strand_id
1 'polypeptide(L)'
;MRVMLIVVFLFITACSSNKSSTINKYLDLIATEQETEMDPRVANFADLYNHLNHNHVANQVTKTYAESLYFNDTLVTIDNREELIKYLEQTQQEVESMSLEVIQVFSKDEDVFVQWKMQTEFTIMGKHSNVNSIGISHLRFNEEGKIILHQDYWDSTNGFFQHIPVIGGLILWVKNRLH
;
A
#
# COMPACT_ATOMS: atom_id res chain seq x y z
N MET A 1 -5.66 57.80 -20.05
CA MET A 1 -4.96 57.04 -18.99
C MET A 1 -5.10 55.55 -19.29
N ARG A 2 -4.01 54.86 -19.65
CA ARG A 2 -4.01 53.40 -19.84
C ARG A 2 -3.65 52.75 -18.50
N VAL A 3 -4.53 51.93 -17.95
CA VAL A 3 -4.29 51.14 -16.74
C VAL A 3 -3.45 49.92 -17.14
N MET A 4 -2.23 49.84 -16.63
CA MET A 4 -1.32 48.72 -16.83
C MET A 4 -1.62 47.66 -15.76
N LEU A 5 -2.24 46.55 -16.16
CA LEU A 5 -2.50 45.42 -15.27
C LEU A 5 -1.19 44.64 -15.06
N ILE A 6 -0.58 44.81 -13.88
CA ILE A 6 0.62 44.05 -13.48
C ILE A 6 0.15 42.64 -13.11
N VAL A 7 0.39 41.67 -13.99
CA VAL A 7 0.24 40.24 -13.69
C VAL A 7 1.48 39.81 -12.91
N VAL A 8 1.33 39.66 -11.60
CA VAL A 8 2.36 39.09 -10.73
C VAL A 8 2.39 37.58 -10.98
N PHE A 9 3.37 37.11 -11.75
CA PHE A 9 3.72 35.70 -11.81
C PHE A 9 4.37 35.30 -10.48
N LEU A 10 3.57 34.72 -9.58
CA LEU A 10 4.08 33.97 -8.43
C LEU A 10 4.76 32.70 -8.96
N PHE A 11 6.07 32.78 -9.18
CA PHE A 11 6.91 31.61 -9.35
C PHE A 11 6.97 30.88 -8.01
N ILE A 12 6.09 29.89 -7.83
CA ILE A 12 6.25 28.90 -6.76
C ILE A 12 7.44 28.05 -7.19
N THR A 13 8.63 28.42 -6.74
CA THR A 13 9.81 27.55 -6.79
C THR A 13 9.53 26.35 -5.90
N ALA A 14 9.01 25.29 -6.50
CA ALA A 14 8.94 23.97 -5.87
C ALA A 14 10.38 23.54 -5.58
N CYS A 15 10.80 23.66 -4.32
CA CYS A 15 12.03 23.05 -3.86
C CYS A 15 11.89 21.55 -4.02
N SER A 16 12.56 20.97 -5.02
CA SER A 16 12.64 19.53 -5.22
C SER A 16 13.59 18.94 -4.17
N SER A 17 13.16 18.88 -2.91
CA SER A 17 13.81 17.97 -1.97
C SER A 17 13.53 16.55 -2.48
N ASN A 18 14.58 15.80 -2.79
CA ASN A 18 14.47 14.45 -3.33
C ASN A 18 13.86 13.55 -2.23
N LYS A 19 12.53 13.41 -2.14
CA LYS A 19 11.80 12.85 -0.98
C LYS A 19 12.15 11.40 -0.64
N SER A 20 12.69 10.64 -1.60
CA SER A 20 13.35 9.34 -1.35
C SER A 20 14.41 9.46 -0.23
N SER A 21 15.11 10.60 -0.14
CA SER A 21 16.05 10.89 0.96
C SER A 21 15.40 10.98 2.34
N THR A 22 14.11 11.35 2.45
CA THR A 22 13.41 11.45 3.74
C THR A 22 13.03 10.07 4.27
N ILE A 23 12.51 9.18 3.41
CA ILE A 23 12.26 7.78 3.79
C ILE A 23 13.56 7.10 4.18
N ASN A 24 14.62 7.24 3.38
CA ASN A 24 15.90 6.61 3.71
C ASN A 24 16.43 7.10 5.06
N LYS A 25 16.34 8.41 5.33
CA LYS A 25 16.70 8.96 6.64
C LYS A 25 15.88 8.35 7.79
N TYR A 26 14.58 8.12 7.59
CA TYR A 26 13.75 7.44 8.58
C TYR A 26 14.21 5.99 8.80
N LEU A 27 14.41 5.23 7.71
CA LEU A 27 14.86 3.85 7.75
C LEU A 27 16.21 3.70 8.46
N ASP A 28 17.17 4.61 8.18
CA ASP A 28 18.47 4.62 8.85
C ASP A 28 18.37 4.81 10.37
N LEU A 29 17.39 5.61 10.83
CA LEU A 29 17.19 5.86 12.26
C LEU A 29 16.60 4.65 12.98
N ILE A 30 15.77 3.85 12.31
CA ILE A 30 15.12 2.67 12.91
C ILE A 30 15.93 1.38 12.75
N ALA A 31 16.84 1.32 11.75
CA ALA A 31 17.71 0.16 11.50
C ALA A 31 18.71 -0.14 12.64
N THR A 32 18.79 0.72 13.65
CA THR A 32 19.65 0.53 14.82
C THR A 32 19.00 -0.35 15.90
N GLU A 33 17.69 -0.64 15.79
CA GLU A 33 16.96 -1.47 16.76
C GLU A 33 16.89 -2.95 16.34
N GLN A 34 17.06 -3.83 17.34
CA GLN A 34 17.29 -5.29 17.32
C GLN A 34 16.59 -6.14 16.25
N GLU A 35 17.23 -7.28 15.93
CA GLU A 35 16.62 -8.46 15.27
C GLU A 35 15.26 -8.78 15.92
N THR A 36 14.17 -8.33 15.30
CA THR A 36 12.83 -8.81 15.62
C THR A 36 12.68 -10.20 15.05
N GLU A 37 12.46 -11.19 15.91
CA GLU A 37 12.03 -12.53 15.52
C GLU A 37 10.76 -12.39 14.68
N MET A 38 10.80 -12.83 13.42
CA MET A 38 9.63 -12.76 12.56
C MET A 38 8.53 -13.67 13.11
N ASP A 39 7.35 -13.09 13.37
CA ASP A 39 6.16 -13.88 13.64
C ASP A 39 5.83 -14.73 12.41
N PRO A 40 5.81 -16.08 12.51
CA PRO A 40 5.58 -16.95 11.36
C PRO A 40 4.21 -16.72 10.71
N ARG A 41 3.23 -16.13 11.43
CA ARG A 41 1.91 -15.78 10.89
C ARG A 41 1.99 -14.73 9.78
N VAL A 42 3.02 -13.89 9.77
CA VAL A 42 3.22 -12.83 8.77
C VAL A 42 3.74 -13.38 7.44
N ALA A 43 4.22 -14.63 7.38
CA ALA A 43 4.82 -15.20 6.18
C ALA A 43 3.87 -15.16 4.97
N ASN A 44 2.62 -15.59 5.14
CA ASN A 44 1.62 -15.59 4.05
C ASN A 44 1.22 -14.16 3.64
N PHE A 45 1.24 -13.21 4.57
CA PHE A 45 1.01 -11.80 4.28
C PHE A 45 2.16 -11.25 3.42
N ALA A 46 3.41 -11.40 3.87
CA ALA A 46 4.57 -10.90 3.16
C ALA A 46 4.72 -11.55 1.78
N ASP A 47 4.43 -12.86 1.67
CA ASP A 47 4.47 -13.60 0.42
C ASP A 47 3.42 -13.11 -0.59
N LEU A 48 2.19 -12.85 -0.13
CA LEU A 48 1.12 -12.31 -0.97
C LEU A 48 1.53 -10.96 -1.59
N TYR A 49 2.05 -10.02 -0.79
CA TYR A 49 2.39 -8.68 -1.28
C TYR A 49 3.69 -8.62 -2.09
N ASN A 50 4.65 -9.50 -1.81
CA ASN A 50 5.87 -9.62 -2.63
C ASN A 50 5.62 -10.29 -3.99
N HIS A 51 4.59 -11.11 -4.10
CA HIS A 51 4.26 -11.83 -5.34
C HIS A 51 2.93 -11.40 -5.95
N LEU A 52 2.44 -10.21 -5.60
CA LEU A 52 1.14 -9.70 -6.03
C LEU A 52 1.10 -9.47 -7.54
N ASN A 53 2.24 -9.33 -8.22
CA ASN A 53 2.35 -9.26 -9.68
C ASN A 53 2.33 -10.64 -10.40
N HIS A 54 2.25 -11.76 -9.67
CA HIS A 54 2.21 -13.11 -10.26
C HIS A 54 0.78 -13.68 -10.37
N ASN A 55 0.55 -14.61 -11.31
CA ASN A 55 -0.79 -15.13 -11.72
C ASN A 55 -1.52 -16.02 -10.67
N HIS A 56 -1.40 -15.76 -9.37
CA HIS A 56 -1.93 -16.63 -8.32
C HIS A 56 -2.57 -15.90 -7.12
N VAL A 57 -3.05 -14.65 -7.31
CA VAL A 57 -3.64 -13.84 -6.23
C VAL A 57 -4.76 -14.56 -5.48
N ALA A 58 -5.73 -15.16 -6.17
CA ALA A 58 -6.83 -15.88 -5.51
C ALA A 58 -6.37 -16.98 -4.53
N ASN A 59 -5.36 -17.76 -4.94
CA ASN A 59 -4.80 -18.83 -4.11
C ASN A 59 -4.04 -18.28 -2.90
N GLN A 60 -3.27 -17.22 -3.09
CA GLN A 60 -2.51 -16.59 -2.00
C GLN A 60 -3.47 -15.90 -1.01
N VAL A 61 -4.48 -15.19 -1.50
CA VAL A 61 -5.52 -14.59 -0.63
C VAL A 61 -6.26 -15.66 0.16
N THR A 62 -6.58 -16.82 -0.43
CA THR A 62 -7.19 -17.95 0.30
C THR A 62 -6.28 -18.52 1.39
N LYS A 63 -4.96 -18.51 1.17
CA LYS A 63 -3.99 -18.92 2.21
C LYS A 63 -3.84 -17.88 3.31
N THR A 64 -4.00 -16.60 3.01
CA THR A 64 -3.71 -15.51 3.94
C THR A 64 -4.94 -15.05 4.74
N TYR A 65 -6.12 -15.00 4.12
CA TYR A 65 -7.32 -14.41 4.72
C TYR A 65 -8.43 -15.43 4.98
N ALA A 66 -9.18 -15.18 6.05
CA ALA A 66 -10.42 -15.89 6.36
C ALA A 66 -11.50 -15.56 5.31
N GLU A 67 -12.59 -16.32 5.29
CA GLU A 67 -13.69 -16.09 4.34
C GLU A 67 -14.45 -14.78 4.65
N SER A 68 -14.75 -14.54 5.92
CA SER A 68 -15.23 -13.27 6.45
C SER A 68 -14.09 -12.57 7.18
N LEU A 69 -13.87 -11.31 6.85
CA LEU A 69 -12.77 -10.51 7.39
C LEU A 69 -13.17 -9.03 7.43
N TYR A 70 -12.33 -8.19 8.02
CA TYR A 70 -12.34 -6.75 7.79
C TYR A 70 -11.05 -6.37 7.09
N PHE A 71 -11.12 -5.78 5.91
CA PHE A 71 -9.98 -5.24 5.18
C PHE A 71 -10.16 -3.75 4.95
N ASN A 72 -9.14 -2.97 5.26
CA ASN A 72 -9.08 -1.55 4.95
C ASN A 72 -7.62 -1.14 4.67
N ASP A 73 -7.34 -0.72 3.45
CA ASP A 73 -6.02 -0.24 3.02
C ASP A 73 -5.93 1.29 2.97
N THR A 74 -6.85 1.98 3.65
CA THR A 74 -7.20 3.41 3.57
C THR A 74 -7.98 3.85 2.32
N LEU A 75 -8.07 3.02 1.28
CA LEU A 75 -8.74 3.36 0.01
C LEU A 75 -10.10 2.69 -0.13
N VAL A 76 -10.17 1.40 0.24
CA VAL A 76 -11.37 0.58 0.15
C VAL A 76 -11.59 -0.12 1.49
N THR A 77 -12.85 -0.40 1.82
CA THR A 77 -13.21 -1.32 2.90
C THR A 77 -13.94 -2.52 2.31
N ILE A 78 -13.49 -3.72 2.67
CA ILE A 78 -14.03 -5.00 2.17
C ILE A 78 -14.28 -5.92 3.37
N ASP A 79 -15.39 -6.64 3.37
CA ASP A 79 -15.79 -7.53 4.47
C ASP A 79 -15.77 -9.03 4.15
N ASN A 80 -15.44 -9.40 2.91
CA ASN A 80 -15.42 -10.77 2.45
C ASN A 80 -14.26 -11.06 1.49
N ARG A 81 -13.82 -12.31 1.49
CA ARG A 81 -12.63 -12.74 0.73
C ARG A 81 -12.81 -12.67 -0.78
N GLU A 82 -14.02 -12.91 -1.29
CA GLU A 82 -14.26 -12.92 -2.74
C GLU A 82 -14.06 -11.53 -3.34
N GLU A 83 -14.59 -10.50 -2.68
CA GLU A 83 -14.35 -9.11 -3.06
C GLU A 83 -12.88 -8.71 -2.91
N LEU A 84 -12.20 -9.18 -1.85
CA LEU A 84 -10.77 -8.92 -1.67
C LEU A 84 -9.93 -9.52 -2.80
N ILE A 85 -10.26 -10.73 -3.25
CA ILE A 85 -9.61 -11.35 -4.42
C ILE A 85 -9.77 -10.47 -5.66
N LYS A 86 -11.01 -10.07 -5.98
CA LYS A 86 -11.30 -9.22 -7.16
C LYS A 86 -10.54 -7.90 -7.08
N TYR A 87 -10.52 -7.28 -5.91
CA TYR A 87 -9.81 -6.03 -5.68
C TYR A 87 -8.31 -6.17 -5.89
N LEU A 88 -7.67 -7.18 -5.28
CA LEU A 88 -6.23 -7.40 -5.41
C LEU A 88 -5.81 -7.86 -6.81
N GLU A 89 -6.64 -8.63 -7.52
CA GLU A 89 -6.40 -9.00 -8.92
C GLU A 89 -6.45 -7.77 -9.85
N GLN A 90 -7.29 -6.79 -9.56
CA GLN A 90 -7.32 -5.53 -10.30
C GLN A 90 -6.11 -4.67 -9.97
N THR A 91 -5.77 -4.53 -8.68
CA THR A 91 -4.55 -3.83 -8.27
C THR A 91 -3.31 -4.43 -8.96
N GLN A 92 -3.24 -5.76 -9.06
CA GLN A 92 -2.18 -6.46 -9.80
C GLN A 92 -2.07 -6.02 -11.27
N GLN A 93 -3.19 -5.80 -11.97
CA GLN A 93 -3.19 -5.44 -13.39
C GLN A 93 -2.70 -4.00 -13.64
N GLU A 94 -2.80 -3.14 -12.63
CA GLU A 94 -2.46 -1.72 -12.71
C GLU A 94 -1.01 -1.41 -12.28
N VAL A 95 -0.33 -2.35 -11.62
CA VAL A 95 1.06 -2.21 -11.20
C VAL A 95 1.99 -3.06 -12.07
N GLU A 96 3.15 -2.52 -12.42
CA GLU A 96 4.18 -3.27 -13.15
C GLU A 96 4.99 -4.15 -12.20
N SER A 97 5.34 -3.61 -11.03
CA SER A 97 5.99 -4.35 -9.97
C SER A 97 5.60 -3.79 -8.61
N MET A 98 5.59 -4.67 -7.61
CA MET A 98 5.40 -4.30 -6.22
C MET A 98 6.22 -5.22 -5.32
N SER A 99 6.93 -4.66 -4.36
CA SER A 99 7.64 -5.42 -3.34
C SER A 99 7.35 -4.84 -1.96
N LEU A 100 7.21 -5.73 -0.98
CA LEU A 100 6.98 -5.41 0.43
C LEU A 100 8.15 -5.96 1.24
N GLU A 101 8.93 -5.06 1.79
CA GLU A 101 9.99 -5.34 2.76
C GLU A 101 9.41 -5.20 4.17
N VAL A 102 9.35 -6.32 4.91
CA VAL A 102 9.00 -6.29 6.33
C VAL A 102 10.20 -5.74 7.11
N ILE A 103 9.99 -4.65 7.84
CA ILE A 103 11.04 -3.99 8.63
C ILE A 103 11.02 -4.55 10.06
N GLN A 104 9.84 -4.52 10.71
CA GLN A 104 9.66 -4.96 12.09
C GLN A 104 8.28 -5.60 12.26
N VAL A 105 8.19 -6.53 13.21
CA VAL A 105 6.94 -7.18 13.59
C VAL A 105 6.75 -7.07 15.10
N PHE A 106 5.59 -6.58 15.53
CA PHE A 106 5.19 -6.51 16.93
C PHE A 106 3.94 -7.36 17.13
N SER A 107 4.04 -8.42 17.92
CA SER A 107 2.93 -9.34 18.15
C SER A 107 2.48 -9.34 19.60
N LYS A 108 1.17 -9.37 19.80
CA LYS A 108 0.55 -9.60 21.10
C LYS A 108 -0.74 -10.39 20.89
N ASP A 109 -0.79 -11.59 21.46
CA ASP A 109 -1.94 -12.50 21.33
C ASP A 109 -2.28 -12.72 19.85
N GLU A 110 -3.51 -12.41 19.42
CA GLU A 110 -3.98 -12.51 18.03
C GLU A 110 -3.60 -11.32 17.16
N ASP A 111 -3.18 -10.20 17.76
CA ASP A 111 -2.86 -8.96 17.07
C ASP A 111 -1.37 -8.92 16.68
N VAL A 112 -1.10 -8.55 15.43
CA VAL A 112 0.23 -8.40 14.87
C VAL A 112 0.29 -7.08 14.12
N PHE A 113 1.29 -6.25 14.46
CA PHE A 113 1.59 -5.03 13.75
C PHE A 113 2.84 -5.25 12.90
N VAL A 114 2.69 -5.07 11.58
CA VAL A 114 3.76 -5.27 10.62
C VAL A 114 4.18 -3.90 10.10
N GLN A 115 5.36 -3.45 10.48
CA GLN A 115 5.98 -2.28 9.87
C GLN A 115 6.65 -2.69 8.58
N TRP A 116 6.39 -1.96 7.50
CA TRP A 116 6.88 -2.30 6.18
C TRP A 116 7.33 -1.09 5.38
N LYS A 117 8.17 -1.36 4.38
CA LYS A 117 8.47 -0.49 3.26
C LYS A 117 7.96 -1.16 1.99
N MET A 118 7.26 -0.41 1.17
CA MET A 118 6.76 -0.89 -0.12
C MET A 118 7.39 -0.08 -1.24
N GLN A 119 7.83 -0.77 -2.28
CA GLN A 119 8.20 -0.16 -3.55
C GLN A 119 7.17 -0.58 -4.60
N THR A 120 6.65 0.39 -5.33
CA THR A 120 5.66 0.14 -6.39
C THR A 120 6.08 0.86 -7.66
N GLU A 121 6.01 0.15 -8.78
CA GLU A 121 6.26 0.67 -10.12
C GLU A 121 4.96 0.62 -10.94
N PHE A 122 4.66 1.71 -11.62
CA PHE A 122 3.47 1.82 -12.47
C PHE A 122 3.70 2.85 -13.58
N THR A 123 3.00 2.68 -14.70
CA THR A 123 2.99 3.64 -15.80
C THR A 123 1.63 4.32 -15.90
N ILE A 124 1.62 5.66 -15.78
CA ILE A 124 0.41 6.46 -15.98
C ILE A 124 0.67 7.47 -17.09
N MET A 125 -0.24 7.51 -18.08
CA MET A 125 -0.15 8.43 -19.23
C MET A 125 1.21 8.38 -19.94
N GLY A 126 1.80 7.19 -20.04
CA GLY A 126 3.11 6.97 -20.67
C GLY A 126 4.32 7.39 -19.84
N LYS A 127 4.12 7.79 -18.57
CA LYS A 127 5.20 8.11 -17.64
C LYS A 127 5.35 7.01 -16.58
N HIS A 128 6.50 6.35 -16.60
CA HIS A 128 6.92 5.41 -15.56
C HIS A 128 7.17 6.15 -14.25
N SER A 129 6.62 5.61 -13.17
CA SER A 129 6.75 6.13 -11.81
C SER A 129 7.18 5.00 -10.88
N ASN A 130 8.17 5.28 -10.03
CA ASN A 130 8.59 4.39 -8.95
C ASN A 130 8.38 5.15 -7.63
N VAL A 131 7.56 4.58 -6.76
CA VAL A 131 7.18 5.18 -5.49
C VAL A 131 7.62 4.27 -4.36
N ASN A 132 8.24 4.89 -3.34
CA ASN A 132 8.50 4.23 -2.07
C ASN A 132 7.51 4.76 -1.04
N SER A 133 6.91 3.83 -0.30
CA SER A 133 5.99 4.10 0.80
C SER A 133 6.45 3.35 2.04
N ILE A 134 6.18 3.92 3.20
CA ILE A 134 6.37 3.25 4.50
C ILE A 134 5.02 3.18 5.20
N GLY A 135 4.80 2.14 5.99
CA GLY A 135 3.56 1.96 6.69
C GLY A 135 3.61 0.92 7.78
N ILE A 136 2.48 0.77 8.44
CA ILE A 136 2.21 -0.26 9.43
C ILE A 136 0.85 -0.87 9.09
N SER A 137 0.78 -2.20 9.03
CA SER A 137 -0.47 -2.95 8.97
C SER A 137 -0.81 -3.48 10.36
N HIS A 138 -2.03 -3.25 10.83
CA HIS A 138 -2.62 -3.98 11.95
C HIS A 138 -3.34 -5.21 11.42
N LEU A 139 -2.85 -6.38 11.80
CA LEU A 139 -3.41 -7.67 11.43
C LEU A 139 -3.96 -8.37 12.68
N ARG A 140 -5.15 -8.96 12.58
CA ARG A 140 -5.65 -9.92 13.58
C ARG A 140 -5.83 -11.28 12.96
N PHE A 141 -5.31 -12.32 13.62
CA PHE A 141 -5.39 -13.70 13.16
C PHE A 141 -6.45 -14.49 13.95
N ASN A 142 -7.13 -15.41 13.28
CA ASN A 142 -7.96 -16.42 13.95
C ASN A 142 -7.12 -17.64 14.38
N GLU A 143 -7.76 -18.62 15.02
CA GLU A 143 -7.12 -19.87 15.46
C GLU A 143 -6.53 -20.70 14.32
N GLU A 144 -6.99 -20.52 13.08
CA GLU A 144 -6.46 -21.18 11.88
C GLU A 144 -5.24 -20.45 11.27
N GLY A 145 -4.79 -19.35 11.89
CA GLY A 145 -3.70 -18.53 11.38
C GLY A 145 -4.09 -17.71 10.13
N LYS A 146 -5.38 -17.43 9.93
CA LYS A 146 -5.90 -16.58 8.86
C LYS A 146 -6.19 -15.18 9.36
N ILE A 147 -5.94 -14.18 8.52
CA ILE A 147 -6.25 -12.80 8.83
C ILE A 147 -7.77 -12.58 8.77
N ILE A 148 -8.33 -12.09 9.88
CA ILE A 148 -9.73 -11.66 10.04
C ILE A 148 -9.87 -10.14 10.17
N LEU A 149 -8.78 -9.42 10.46
CA LEU A 149 -8.73 -7.96 10.43
C LEU A 149 -7.43 -7.54 9.78
N HIS A 150 -7.51 -6.63 8.81
CA HIS A 150 -6.39 -5.95 8.19
C HIS A 150 -6.75 -4.46 8.11
N GLN A 151 -5.97 -3.63 8.80
CA GLN A 151 -6.04 -2.18 8.68
C GLN A 151 -4.65 -1.62 8.38
N ASP A 152 -4.51 -0.91 7.25
CA ASP A 152 -3.26 -0.22 6.93
C ASP A 152 -3.23 1.23 7.42
N TYR A 153 -2.02 1.64 7.79
CA TYR A 153 -1.63 3.02 8.07
C TYR A 153 -0.32 3.31 7.32
N TRP A 154 -0.37 4.09 6.25
CA TRP A 154 0.81 4.31 5.41
C TRP A 154 1.00 5.77 4.99
N ASP A 155 2.25 6.15 4.76
CA ASP A 155 2.63 7.46 4.24
C ASP A 155 2.42 7.51 2.74
N SER A 156 1.50 8.38 2.36
CA SER A 156 0.92 8.46 1.05
C SER A 156 1.46 9.63 0.21
N THR A 157 2.38 10.38 0.79
CA THR A 157 2.83 11.70 0.34
C THR A 157 3.88 11.68 -0.77
N ASN A 158 4.37 10.50 -1.17
CA ASN A 158 5.35 10.31 -2.25
C ASN A 158 4.75 10.16 -3.66
N GLY A 159 3.56 10.71 -3.87
CA GLY A 159 2.93 10.81 -5.19
C GLY A 159 1.93 9.70 -5.49
N PHE A 160 1.89 8.62 -4.70
CA PHE A 160 0.88 7.58 -4.86
C PHE A 160 -0.54 8.18 -4.80
N PHE A 161 -0.87 8.99 -3.77
CA PHE A 161 -2.18 9.67 -3.71
C PHE A 161 -2.43 10.67 -4.82
N GLN A 162 -1.40 11.27 -5.42
CA GLN A 162 -1.59 12.19 -6.55
C GLN A 162 -2.05 11.44 -7.81
N HIS A 163 -1.78 10.14 -7.85
CA HIS A 163 -2.17 9.23 -8.92
C HIS A 163 -3.41 8.40 -8.56
N ILE A 164 -3.82 8.36 -7.29
CA ILE A 164 -5.08 7.75 -6.85
C ILE A 164 -6.32 8.33 -7.54
N PRO A 165 -6.45 9.60 -7.95
CA PRO A 165 -7.62 10.01 -8.74
C PRO A 165 -7.67 9.36 -10.13
N VAL A 166 -6.51 9.02 -10.71
CA VAL A 166 -6.41 8.33 -12.01
C VAL A 166 -6.67 6.84 -11.84
N ILE A 167 -6.05 6.22 -10.82
CA ILE A 167 -6.26 4.81 -10.44
C ILE A 167 -7.65 4.61 -9.80
N GLY A 168 -8.19 5.65 -9.15
CA GLY A 168 -9.41 5.65 -8.35
C GLY A 168 -10.66 5.91 -9.16
N GLY A 169 -10.54 6.48 -10.37
CA GLY A 169 -11.58 6.33 -11.39
C GLY A 169 -11.85 4.86 -11.71
N LEU A 170 -10.82 4.01 -11.62
CA LEU A 170 -10.91 2.56 -11.76
C LEU A 170 -11.53 1.91 -10.51
N ILE A 171 -11.14 2.31 -9.30
CA ILE A 171 -11.74 1.84 -8.03
C ILE A 171 -13.24 2.19 -7.94
N LEU A 172 -13.63 3.41 -8.34
CA LEU A 172 -15.02 3.84 -8.45
C LEU A 172 -15.78 3.08 -9.55
N TRP A 173 -15.12 2.72 -10.65
CA TRP A 173 -15.71 1.89 -11.71
C TRP A 173 -15.95 0.45 -11.25
N VAL A 174 -15.03 -0.14 -10.49
CA VAL A 174 -15.17 -1.49 -9.89
C VAL A 174 -16.35 -1.53 -8.93
N LYS A 175 -16.47 -0.52 -8.06
CA LYS A 175 -17.62 -0.37 -7.16
C LYS A 175 -18.96 -0.32 -7.92
N ASN A 176 -18.99 0.31 -9.09
CA ASN A 176 -20.20 0.42 -9.92
C ASN A 176 -20.48 -0.82 -10.79
N ARG A 177 -19.59 -1.83 -10.83
CA ARG A 177 -19.75 -3.06 -11.61
C ARG A 177 -20.07 -4.30 -10.77
N LEU A 178 -20.05 -4.15 -9.44
CA LEU A 178 -20.38 -5.19 -8.45
C LEU A 178 -21.76 -4.97 -7.79
N HIS A 179 -22.55 -4.02 -8.31
CA HIS A 179 -23.99 -3.91 -8.15
C HIS A 179 -24.68 -4.21 -9.48
#